data_AF-A0A7C6I9B4-F1
#
_entry.id   AF-A0A7C6I9B4-F1
#
_cell.length_a   1.000
_cell.length_b   1.000
_cell.length_c   1.000
_cell.angle_alpha   90.00
_cell.angle_beta   90.00
_cell.angle_gamma   90.00
#
_symmetry.space_group_name_H-M   'P 1'
#
loop_
_entity.id
_entity.type
_entity.pdbx_description
1 polymer ?
#
loop_
_entity_poly.entity_id
_entity_poly.type
_entity_poly.pdbx_seq_one_letter_code
_entity_poly.pdbx_strand_id
1 'polypeptide(L)'
;MDIVSLVFFSFLPCLLWLWFCMHKKYVTGILIPFLTAAAAGAVVCSVFARFVFEPFSLALSPGLAPLFTAVILTAIPEESSKLMFLLPFIRTGPERKILPSRSVYARAVFIALAFASFENVIFALRFPGVLPLRFFSAVLLHASASLFSAVWLHERLSGSGRPMHRFTLFGAFFFHSIYAFGLSSSRPWFFLSLLAVAFAGAWAAFLWQTSGESYRD
;
A
#
# COMPACT_ATOMS: atom_id res chain seq x y z
N MET A 1 21.41 -14.26 3.89
CA MET A 1 20.75 -13.44 4.92
C MET A 1 20.15 -14.39 5.93
N ASP A 2 20.43 -14.19 7.21
CA ASP A 2 19.87 -15.02 8.27
C ASP A 2 18.36 -14.76 8.46
N ILE A 3 17.66 -15.70 9.09
CA ILE A 3 16.21 -15.63 9.30
C ILE A 3 15.79 -14.45 10.18
N VAL A 4 16.66 -14.01 11.10
CA VAL A 4 16.38 -12.89 12.00
C VAL A 4 16.34 -11.60 11.20
N SER A 5 17.36 -11.36 10.36
CA SER A 5 17.40 -10.22 9.43
C SER A 5 16.20 -10.22 8.48
N LEU A 6 15.83 -11.37 7.92
CA LEU A 6 14.65 -11.50 7.06
C LEU A 6 13.37 -11.06 7.77
N VAL A 7 13.10 -11.62 8.96
CA VAL A 7 11.90 -11.31 9.74
C VAL A 7 11.91 -9.85 10.16
N PHE A 8 13.05 -9.34 10.63
CA PHE A 8 13.19 -7.96 11.09
C PHE A 8 12.88 -6.96 9.98
N PHE A 9 13.58 -7.02 8.84
CA PHE A 9 13.37 -6.09 7.74
C PHE A 9 12.02 -6.31 7.03
N SER A 10 11.39 -7.47 7.14
CA SER A 10 10.07 -7.67 6.55
C SER A 10 8.95 -7.11 7.43
N PHE A 11 8.99 -7.37 8.75
CA PHE A 11 7.83 -7.14 9.63
C PHE A 11 7.96 -5.92 10.56
N LEU A 12 9.16 -5.39 10.81
CA LEU A 12 9.34 -4.26 11.73
C LEU A 12 8.43 -3.06 11.42
N PRO A 13 8.28 -2.59 10.17
CA PRO A 13 7.42 -1.41 9.90
C PRO A 13 5.96 -1.68 10.24
N CYS A 14 5.47 -2.89 9.92
CA CYS A 14 4.12 -3.33 10.24
C CYS A 14 3.90 -3.40 11.76
N LEU A 15 4.86 -3.94 12.51
CA LEU A 15 4.79 -4.04 13.98
C LEU A 15 4.83 -2.67 14.67
N LEU A 16 5.69 -1.76 14.20
CA LEU A 16 5.75 -0.39 14.72
C LEU A 16 4.44 0.35 14.46
N TRP A 17 3.86 0.20 13.27
CA TRP A 17 2.57 0.79 12.94
C TRP A 17 1.42 0.17 13.73
N LEU A 18 1.45 -1.15 13.96
CA LEU A 18 0.46 -1.82 14.81
C LEU A 18 0.51 -1.29 16.24
N TRP A 19 1.71 -1.17 16.81
CA TRP A 19 1.90 -0.58 18.13
C TRP A 19 1.30 0.84 18.19
N PHE A 20 1.58 1.68 17.19
CA PHE A 20 0.98 3.01 17.07
C PHE A 20 -0.56 2.95 16.98
N CYS A 21 -1.12 2.06 16.16
CA CYS A 21 -2.56 1.91 15.99
C CYS A 21 -3.26 1.47 17.27
N MET A 22 -2.66 0.56 18.05
CA MET A 22 -3.18 0.12 19.34
C MET A 22 -3.12 1.25 20.37
N HIS A 23 -1.99 1.97 20.45
CA HIS A 23 -1.83 3.09 21.37
C HIS A 23 -2.84 4.22 21.10
N LYS A 24 -3.12 4.51 19.82
CA LYS A 24 -4.13 5.50 19.40
C LYS A 24 -5.56 4.93 19.29
N LYS A 25 -5.78 3.67 19.68
CA LYS A 25 -7.07 2.97 19.62
C LYS A 25 -7.74 2.94 18.23
N TYR A 26 -6.95 3.08 17.17
CA TYR A 26 -7.45 2.95 15.78
C TYR A 26 -7.76 1.49 15.41
N VAL A 27 -7.06 0.55 16.07
CA VAL A 27 -7.21 -0.90 15.92
C VAL A 27 -7.32 -1.53 17.30
N THR A 28 -8.28 -2.43 17.47
CA THR A 28 -8.41 -3.29 18.65
C THR A 28 -7.75 -4.64 18.41
N GLY A 29 -7.28 -5.30 19.47
CA GLY A 29 -6.58 -6.59 19.35
C GLY A 29 -7.35 -7.64 18.55
N ILE A 30 -8.67 -7.69 18.70
CA ILE A 30 -9.55 -8.62 17.98
C ILE A 30 -9.54 -8.41 16.46
N LEU A 31 -9.24 -7.20 15.96
CA LEU A 31 -9.21 -6.89 14.53
C LEU A 31 -7.89 -7.27 13.85
N ILE A 32 -6.81 -7.46 14.61
CA ILE A 32 -5.47 -7.75 14.08
C ILE A 32 -5.48 -8.96 13.13
N PRO A 33 -5.98 -10.16 13.51
CA PRO A 33 -5.96 -11.32 12.63
C PRO A 33 -6.75 -11.10 11.33
N PHE A 34 -7.86 -10.37 11.39
CA PHE A 34 -8.68 -10.07 10.21
C PHE A 34 -7.99 -9.09 9.25
N LEU A 35 -7.32 -8.06 9.80
CA LEU A 35 -6.56 -7.12 8.98
C LEU A 35 -5.31 -7.78 8.37
N THR A 36 -4.66 -8.70 9.08
CA THR A 36 -3.56 -9.50 8.53
C THR A 36 -4.06 -10.46 7.46
N ALA A 37 -5.21 -11.11 7.66
CA ALA A 37 -5.84 -11.96 6.65
C ALA A 37 -6.25 -11.17 5.39
N ALA A 38 -6.73 -9.94 5.56
CA ALA A 38 -7.02 -9.01 4.47
C ALA A 38 -5.76 -8.68 3.65
N ALA A 39 -4.62 -8.44 4.31
CA ALA A 39 -3.35 -8.23 3.63
C ALA A 39 -2.87 -9.47 2.87
N ALA A 40 -2.97 -10.67 3.46
CA ALA A 40 -2.65 -11.92 2.79
C ALA A 40 -3.56 -12.19 1.58
N GLY A 41 -4.86 -11.91 1.71
CA GLY A 41 -5.82 -11.96 0.61
C GLY A 41 -5.43 -11.02 -0.53
N ALA A 42 -5.01 -9.80 -0.22
CA ALA A 42 -4.53 -8.84 -1.22
C ALA A 42 -3.27 -9.35 -1.96
N VAL A 43 -2.34 -9.98 -1.25
CA VAL A 43 -1.17 -10.64 -1.87
C VAL A 43 -1.62 -11.74 -2.83
N VAL A 44 -2.52 -12.62 -2.39
CA VAL A 44 -3.04 -13.72 -3.23
C VAL A 44 -3.72 -13.17 -4.49
N CYS A 45 -4.59 -12.16 -4.36
CA CYS A 45 -5.24 -11.52 -5.51
C CYS A 45 -4.22 -10.90 -6.48
N SER A 46 -3.17 -10.28 -5.96
CA SER A 46 -2.14 -9.63 -6.78
C SER A 46 -1.29 -10.65 -7.53
N VAL A 47 -0.91 -11.76 -6.88
CA VAL A 47 -0.22 -12.89 -7.52
C VAL A 47 -1.11 -13.55 -8.57
N PHE A 48 -2.40 -13.74 -8.28
CA PHE A 48 -3.36 -14.30 -9.22
C PHE A 48 -3.53 -13.39 -10.46
N ALA A 49 -3.63 -12.07 -10.27
CA ALA A 49 -3.69 -11.13 -11.37
C ALA A 49 -2.46 -11.22 -12.26
N ARG A 50 -1.26 -11.37 -11.70
CA ARG A 50 -0.05 -11.62 -12.49
C ARG A 50 -0.16 -12.89 -13.32
N PHE A 51 -0.58 -14.00 -12.73
CA PHE A 51 -0.77 -15.26 -13.47
C PHE A 51 -1.72 -15.12 -14.67
N VAL A 52 -2.81 -14.36 -14.50
CA VAL A 52 -3.80 -14.12 -15.56
C VAL A 52 -3.27 -13.18 -16.65
N PHE A 53 -2.57 -12.10 -16.27
CA PHE A 53 -2.23 -11.02 -17.19
C PHE A 53 -0.80 -11.10 -17.76
N GLU A 54 0.11 -11.86 -17.16
CA GLU A 54 1.50 -12.01 -17.60
C GLU A 54 1.64 -12.51 -19.05
N PRO A 55 0.82 -13.47 -19.55
CA PRO A 55 0.91 -13.89 -20.95
C PRO A 55 0.73 -12.76 -21.96
N PHE A 56 -0.07 -11.72 -21.62
CA PHE A 56 -0.26 -10.57 -22.50
C PHE A 56 0.99 -9.69 -22.59
N SER A 57 1.82 -9.65 -21.54
CA SER A 57 3.06 -8.87 -21.55
C SER A 57 4.08 -9.40 -22.56
N LEU A 58 4.06 -10.71 -22.83
CA LEU A 58 4.95 -11.37 -23.79
C LEU A 58 4.64 -10.99 -25.24
N ALA A 59 3.42 -10.55 -25.52
CA ALA A 59 2.99 -10.10 -26.84
C ALA A 59 3.29 -8.61 -27.10
N LEU A 60 3.77 -7.88 -26.09
CA LEU A 60 4.05 -6.45 -26.21
C LEU A 60 5.47 -6.17 -26.69
N SER A 61 5.65 -5.02 -27.35
CA SER A 61 6.97 -4.56 -27.75
C SER A 61 7.86 -4.30 -26.52
N PRO A 62 9.21 -4.38 -26.66
CA PRO A 62 10.14 -4.16 -25.55
C PRO A 62 9.97 -2.80 -24.85
N GLY A 63 9.45 -1.77 -25.54
CA GLY A 63 9.16 -0.47 -24.94
C GLY A 63 7.86 -0.43 -24.13
N LEU A 64 6.87 -1.25 -24.47
CA LEU A 64 5.55 -1.27 -23.82
C LEU A 64 5.48 -2.30 -22.68
N ALA A 65 6.23 -3.40 -22.77
CA ALA A 65 6.21 -4.47 -21.78
C ALA A 65 6.55 -4.00 -20.34
N PRO A 66 7.55 -3.13 -20.12
CA PRO A 66 7.85 -2.62 -18.77
C PRO A 66 6.73 -1.73 -18.21
N LEU A 67 6.10 -0.90 -19.05
CA LEU A 67 4.98 -0.06 -18.65
C LEU A 67 3.76 -0.91 -18.27
N PHE A 68 3.44 -1.91 -19.10
CA PHE A 68 2.36 -2.85 -18.82
C PHE A 68 2.62 -3.62 -17.52
N THR A 69 3.84 -4.09 -17.31
CA THR A 69 4.22 -4.79 -16.08
C THR A 69 4.09 -3.89 -14.85
N ALA A 70 4.54 -2.64 -14.94
CA ALA A 70 4.48 -1.69 -13.84
C ALA A 70 3.04 -1.29 -13.49
N VAL A 71 2.21 -1.04 -14.50
CA VAL A 71 0.84 -0.53 -14.31
C VAL A 71 -0.16 -1.67 -14.10
N ILE A 72 -0.26 -2.58 -15.07
CA ILE A 72 -1.33 -3.59 -15.17
C ILE A 72 -1.02 -4.83 -14.32
N LEU A 73 0.24 -5.27 -14.28
CA LEU A 73 0.62 -6.47 -13.51
C LEU A 73 0.95 -6.19 -12.04
N THR A 74 1.25 -4.93 -11.70
CA THR A 74 1.78 -4.57 -10.38
C THR A 74 0.90 -3.52 -9.70
N ALA A 75 0.96 -2.26 -10.13
CA ALA A 75 0.30 -1.17 -9.40
C ALA A 75 -1.22 -1.34 -9.27
N ILE A 76 -1.92 -1.65 -10.36
CA ILE A 76 -3.39 -1.77 -10.33
C ILE A 76 -3.85 -2.95 -9.46
N PRO A 77 -3.38 -4.20 -9.65
CA PRO A 77 -3.81 -5.32 -8.82
C PRO A 77 -3.50 -5.12 -7.33
N GLU A 78 -2.30 -4.64 -7.01
CA GLU A 78 -1.85 -4.48 -5.63
C GLU A 78 -2.63 -3.39 -4.90
N GLU A 79 -2.78 -2.20 -5.50
CA GLU A 79 -3.53 -1.12 -4.85
C GLU A 79 -5.05 -1.36 -4.84
N SER A 80 -5.60 -1.96 -5.90
CA SER A 80 -7.04 -2.26 -5.96
C SER A 80 -7.44 -3.35 -4.99
N SER A 81 -6.63 -4.40 -4.84
CA SER A 81 -6.91 -5.48 -3.89
C SER A 81 -6.82 -4.99 -2.45
N LYS A 82 -5.80 -4.21 -2.08
CA LYS A 82 -5.72 -3.59 -0.74
C LYS A 82 -6.93 -2.71 -0.44
N LEU A 83 -7.36 -1.90 -1.41
CA LEU A 83 -8.56 -1.07 -1.27
C LEU A 83 -9.83 -1.92 -1.09
N MET A 84 -9.99 -2.98 -1.88
CA MET A 84 -11.12 -3.91 -1.77
C MET A 84 -11.18 -4.58 -0.39
N PHE A 85 -10.03 -5.07 0.09
CA PHE A 85 -9.91 -5.71 1.39
C PHE A 85 -10.02 -4.74 2.57
N LEU A 86 -9.93 -3.42 2.36
CA LEU A 86 -10.21 -2.41 3.37
C LEU A 86 -11.73 -2.21 3.61
N LEU A 87 -12.58 -2.42 2.61
CA LEU A 87 -14.02 -2.12 2.64
C LEU A 87 -14.80 -2.74 3.82
N PRO A 88 -14.50 -3.97 4.29
CA PRO A 88 -15.19 -4.52 5.46
C PRO A 88 -14.84 -3.79 6.77
N PHE A 89 -13.71 -3.07 6.81
CA PHE A 89 -13.14 -2.49 8.03
C PHE A 89 -13.31 -0.98 8.16
N ILE A 90 -14.02 -0.34 7.22
CA ILE A 90 -14.27 1.12 7.25
C ILE A 90 -15.55 1.51 8.01
N ARG A 91 -16.39 0.53 8.34
CA ARG A 91 -17.68 0.73 9.02
C ARG A 91 -17.74 -0.10 10.30
N THR A 92 -18.48 0.37 11.30
CA THR A 92 -18.67 -0.33 12.58
C THR A 92 -20.10 -0.24 13.08
N GLY A 93 -20.46 -1.16 13.99
CA GLY A 93 -21.76 -1.22 14.65
C GLY A 93 -22.90 -1.72 13.75
N PRO A 94 -24.10 -1.93 14.34
CA PRO A 94 -25.28 -2.44 13.63
C PRO A 94 -25.74 -1.49 12.51
N GLU A 95 -25.57 -0.19 12.70
CA GLU A 95 -25.91 0.84 11.71
C GLU A 95 -24.85 1.03 10.61
N ARG A 96 -23.74 0.28 10.67
CA ARG A 96 -22.61 0.38 9.73
C ARG A 96 -22.12 1.82 9.52
N LYS A 97 -21.98 2.58 10.61
CA LYS A 97 -21.45 3.95 10.59
C LYS A 97 -20.01 3.95 10.11
N ILE A 98 -19.67 4.91 9.25
CA ILE A 98 -18.29 5.10 8.78
C ILE A 98 -17.43 5.53 9.96
N LEU A 99 -16.24 4.94 10.04
CA LEU A 99 -15.29 5.27 11.10
C LEU A 99 -14.68 6.66 10.89
N PRO A 100 -14.18 7.28 11.97
CA PRO A 100 -13.36 8.48 11.87
C PRO A 100 -12.21 8.28 10.87
N SER A 101 -11.88 9.33 10.12
CA SER A 101 -10.94 9.24 9.00
C SER A 101 -9.59 8.66 9.40
N ARG A 102 -9.05 9.09 10.56
CA ARG A 102 -7.82 8.56 11.17
C ARG A 102 -7.83 7.04 11.36
N SER A 103 -8.96 6.48 11.79
CA SER A 103 -9.08 5.04 12.00
C SER A 103 -9.07 4.28 10.67
N VAL A 104 -9.75 4.80 9.66
CA VAL A 104 -9.74 4.23 8.30
C VAL A 104 -8.33 4.27 7.70
N TYR A 105 -7.66 5.42 7.81
CA TYR A 105 -6.30 5.63 7.30
C TYR A 105 -5.30 4.69 7.98
N ALA A 106 -5.37 4.59 9.31
CA ALA A 106 -4.51 3.72 10.09
C ALA A 106 -4.66 2.24 9.71
N ARG A 107 -5.90 1.78 9.51
CA ARG A 107 -6.19 0.41 9.06
C ARG A 107 -5.69 0.15 7.65
N ALA A 108 -5.87 1.10 6.73
CA ALA A 108 -5.37 0.98 5.36
C ALA A 108 -3.85 0.86 5.31
N VAL A 109 -3.14 1.72 6.06
CA VAL A 109 -1.67 1.66 6.17
C VAL A 109 -1.24 0.35 6.81
N PHE A 110 -1.92 -0.14 7.84
CA PHE A 110 -1.61 -1.45 8.44
C PHE A 110 -1.74 -2.60 7.44
N ILE A 111 -2.85 -2.67 6.68
CA ILE A 111 -3.04 -3.69 5.62
C ILE A 111 -1.90 -3.59 4.60
N ALA A 112 -1.51 -2.38 4.19
CA ALA A 112 -0.45 -2.16 3.23
C ALA A 112 0.93 -2.58 3.73
N LEU A 113 1.22 -2.31 5.00
CA LEU A 113 2.49 -2.71 5.62
C LEU A 113 2.55 -4.22 5.83
N ALA A 114 1.46 -4.86 6.23
CA ALA A 114 1.37 -6.31 6.29
C ALA A 114 1.51 -6.96 4.90
N PHE A 115 0.91 -6.36 3.87
CA PHE A 115 1.08 -6.76 2.47
C PHE A 115 2.57 -6.67 2.08
N ALA A 116 3.20 -5.52 2.34
CA ALA A 116 4.62 -5.30 2.06
C ALA A 116 5.53 -6.26 2.83
N SER A 117 5.16 -6.66 4.05
CA SER A 117 5.89 -7.68 4.83
C SER A 117 5.89 -9.03 4.12
N PHE A 118 4.73 -9.53 3.69
CA PHE A 118 4.64 -10.78 2.94
C PHE A 118 5.39 -10.71 1.61
N GLU A 119 5.23 -9.59 0.90
CA GLU A 119 5.89 -9.36 -0.37
C GLU A 119 7.43 -9.32 -0.21
N ASN A 120 7.94 -8.63 0.82
CA ASN A 120 9.36 -8.59 1.13
C ASN A 120 9.94 -9.97 1.46
N VAL A 121 9.18 -10.83 2.15
CA VAL A 121 9.59 -12.23 2.36
C VAL A 121 9.72 -12.95 1.02
N ILE A 122 8.70 -12.86 0.16
CA ILE A 122 8.70 -13.50 -1.17
C ILE A 122 9.88 -12.98 -2.03
N PHE A 123 10.14 -11.67 -2.01
CA PHE A 123 11.26 -11.08 -2.73
C PHE A 123 12.62 -11.50 -2.16
N ALA A 124 12.77 -11.51 -0.84
CA ALA A 124 14.02 -11.88 -0.19
C ALA A 124 14.40 -13.36 -0.43
N LEU A 125 13.40 -14.24 -0.59
CA LEU A 125 13.63 -15.63 -0.99
C LEU A 125 14.25 -15.76 -2.38
N ARG A 126 13.96 -14.83 -3.30
CA ARG A 126 14.51 -14.81 -4.66
C ARG A 126 15.77 -13.95 -4.80
N PHE A 127 15.79 -12.82 -4.10
CA PHE A 127 16.79 -11.75 -4.25
C PHE A 127 17.15 -11.18 -2.86
N PRO A 128 17.89 -11.91 -2.01
CA PRO A 128 18.12 -11.50 -0.63
C PRO A 128 18.82 -10.14 -0.49
N GLY A 129 19.63 -9.74 -1.48
CA GLY A 129 20.35 -8.47 -1.46
C GLY A 129 19.48 -7.22 -1.64
N VAL A 130 18.23 -7.34 -2.08
CA VAL A 130 17.35 -6.18 -2.32
C VAL A 130 16.52 -5.78 -1.11
N LEU A 131 16.52 -6.58 -0.04
CA LEU A 131 15.65 -6.37 1.12
C LEU A 131 15.88 -5.01 1.82
N PRO A 132 17.13 -4.57 2.09
CA PRO A 132 17.36 -3.26 2.70
C PRO A 132 16.83 -2.12 1.85
N LEU A 133 16.99 -2.21 0.52
CA LEU A 133 16.47 -1.20 -0.40
C LEU A 133 14.94 -1.14 -0.33
N ARG A 134 14.27 -2.30 -0.43
CA ARG A 134 12.80 -2.39 -0.37
C ARG A 134 12.25 -1.93 0.97
N PHE A 135 12.98 -2.13 2.07
CA PHE A 135 12.60 -1.62 3.38
C PHE A 135 12.44 -0.10 3.40
N PHE A 136 13.33 0.64 2.72
CA PHE A 136 13.26 2.10 2.65
C PHE A 136 12.40 2.63 1.49
N SER A 137 12.16 1.82 0.46
CA SER A 137 11.42 2.25 -0.73
C SER A 137 9.99 1.67 -0.81
N ALA A 138 9.86 0.35 -0.99
CA ALA A 138 8.58 -0.33 -1.21
C ALA A 138 7.62 -0.15 -0.03
N VAL A 139 8.14 -0.28 1.20
CA VAL A 139 7.34 -0.15 2.43
C VAL A 139 6.72 1.25 2.52
N LEU A 140 7.53 2.30 2.33
CA LEU A 140 7.07 3.69 2.37
C LEU A 140 6.07 3.97 1.25
N LEU A 141 6.30 3.44 0.06
CA LEU A 141 5.38 3.56 -1.05
C LEU A 141 4.04 2.91 -0.77
N HIS A 142 4.00 1.67 -0.30
CA HIS A 142 2.74 0.98 -0.02
C HIS A 142 1.95 1.68 1.09
N ALA A 143 2.62 2.13 2.15
CA ALA A 143 1.98 2.94 3.20
C ALA A 143 1.36 4.22 2.61
N SER A 144 2.12 4.94 1.76
CA SER A 144 1.68 6.19 1.13
C SER A 144 0.51 5.98 0.16
N ALA A 145 0.63 5.00 -0.74
CA ALA A 145 -0.38 4.67 -1.73
C ALA A 145 -1.70 4.21 -1.07
N SER A 146 -1.62 3.39 -0.03
CA SER A 146 -2.83 2.95 0.69
C SER A 146 -3.44 4.06 1.54
N LEU A 147 -2.66 5.04 2.03
CA LEU A 147 -3.22 6.26 2.59
C LEU A 147 -4.00 7.04 1.52
N PHE A 148 -3.46 7.21 0.32
CA PHE A 148 -4.15 7.91 -0.76
C PHE A 148 -5.49 7.24 -1.11
N SER A 149 -5.49 5.93 -1.28
CA SER A 149 -6.71 5.16 -1.55
C SER A 149 -7.72 5.26 -0.39
N ALA A 150 -7.25 5.30 0.85
CA ALA A 150 -8.10 5.46 2.02
C ALA A 150 -8.71 6.87 2.16
N VAL A 151 -7.94 7.92 1.86
CA VAL A 151 -8.46 9.31 1.80
C VAL A 151 -9.55 9.40 0.74
N TRP A 152 -9.27 8.91 -0.47
CA TRP A 152 -10.25 8.87 -1.54
C TRP A 152 -11.53 8.13 -1.14
N LEU A 153 -11.40 6.94 -0.56
CA LEU A 153 -12.53 6.10 -0.19
C LEU A 153 -13.36 6.73 0.95
N HIS A 154 -12.69 7.27 1.98
CA HIS A 154 -13.37 7.90 3.10
C HIS A 154 -14.21 9.09 2.64
N GLU A 155 -13.64 9.99 1.85
CA GLU A 155 -14.34 11.16 1.28
C GLU A 155 -15.53 10.77 0.40
N ARG A 156 -15.38 9.71 -0.40
CA ARG A 156 -16.46 9.19 -1.25
C ARG A 156 -17.64 8.68 -0.45
N LEU A 157 -17.39 8.13 0.74
CA LEU A 157 -18.42 7.52 1.56
C LEU A 157 -18.99 8.48 2.61
N SER A 158 -18.19 9.43 3.13
CA SER A 158 -18.62 10.44 4.09
C SER A 158 -19.40 11.60 3.44
N GLY A 159 -19.20 11.83 2.14
CA GLY A 159 -19.87 12.92 1.41
C GLY A 159 -19.27 14.32 1.66
N SER A 160 -18.10 14.42 2.29
CA SER A 160 -17.45 15.72 2.60
C SER A 160 -16.98 16.51 1.39
N GLY A 161 -16.86 15.87 0.22
CA GLY A 161 -16.79 16.55 -1.08
C GLY A 161 -15.51 17.34 -1.37
N ARG A 162 -14.41 17.13 -0.63
CA ARG A 162 -13.17 17.92 -0.80
C ARG A 162 -12.55 17.71 -2.19
N PRO A 163 -12.44 18.75 -3.05
CA PRO A 163 -12.01 18.60 -4.45
C PRO A 163 -10.61 18.00 -4.59
N MET A 164 -9.68 18.40 -3.71
CA MET A 164 -8.29 17.95 -3.72
C MET A 164 -8.15 16.44 -3.49
N HIS A 165 -9.12 15.79 -2.84
CA HIS A 165 -9.05 14.37 -2.50
C HIS A 165 -9.51 13.46 -3.66
N ARG A 166 -10.14 14.01 -4.70
CA ARG A 166 -10.66 13.24 -5.85
C ARG A 166 -9.58 12.54 -6.65
N PHE A 167 -8.36 13.08 -6.65
CA PHE A 167 -7.22 12.56 -7.41
C PHE A 167 -6.28 11.66 -6.59
N THR A 168 -6.54 11.46 -5.29
CA THR A 168 -5.64 10.68 -4.42
C THR A 168 -5.56 9.22 -4.86
N LEU A 169 -6.68 8.59 -5.25
CA LEU A 169 -6.66 7.23 -5.82
C LEU A 169 -5.78 7.12 -7.07
N PHE A 170 -5.85 8.12 -7.97
CA PHE A 170 -4.95 8.15 -9.13
C PHE A 170 -3.48 8.28 -8.70
N GLY A 171 -3.21 9.09 -7.68
CA GLY A 171 -1.89 9.19 -7.05
C GLY A 171 -1.36 7.83 -6.59
N ALA A 172 -2.18 6.98 -5.98
CA ALA A 172 -1.78 5.64 -5.54
C ALA A 172 -1.26 4.80 -6.71
N PHE A 173 -2.05 4.70 -7.79
CA PHE A 173 -1.66 3.95 -8.98
C PHE A 173 -0.47 4.58 -9.70
N PHE A 174 -0.42 5.91 -9.80
CA PHE A 174 0.60 6.65 -10.53
C PHE A 174 1.98 6.49 -9.88
N PHE A 175 2.11 6.79 -8.59
CA PHE A 175 3.40 6.67 -7.89
C PHE A 175 3.87 5.22 -7.80
N HIS A 176 2.94 4.27 -7.61
CA HIS A 176 3.30 2.85 -7.64
C HIS A 176 3.79 2.43 -9.03
N SER A 177 3.10 2.85 -10.10
CA SER A 177 3.52 2.55 -11.48
C SER A 177 4.91 3.12 -11.79
N ILE A 178 5.21 4.36 -11.41
CA ILE A 178 6.55 4.95 -11.61
C ILE A 178 7.60 4.16 -10.84
N TYR A 179 7.30 3.81 -9.58
CA TYR A 179 8.21 3.02 -8.76
C TYR A 179 8.53 1.66 -9.39
N ALA A 180 7.50 0.91 -9.79
CA ALA A 180 7.66 -0.41 -10.41
C ALA A 180 8.38 -0.31 -11.76
N PHE A 181 8.04 0.71 -12.56
CA PHE A 181 8.70 0.96 -13.85
C PHE A 181 10.20 1.22 -13.67
N GLY A 182 10.58 2.12 -12.76
CA GLY A 182 11.99 2.46 -12.51
C GLY A 182 12.81 1.30 -11.96
N LEU A 183 12.20 0.39 -11.18
CA LEU A 183 12.86 -0.82 -10.69
C LEU A 183 13.03 -1.89 -11.77
N SER A 184 12.08 -2.00 -12.70
CA SER A 184 12.13 -2.97 -13.79
C SER A 184 13.03 -2.54 -14.95
N SER A 185 13.37 -1.25 -15.01
CA SER A 185 14.14 -0.64 -16.10
C SER A 185 15.64 -0.58 -15.78
N SER A 186 16.46 -0.27 -16.79
CA SER A 186 17.91 -0.12 -16.63
C SER A 186 18.29 0.95 -15.58
N ARG A 187 19.54 0.88 -15.08
CA ARG A 187 20.08 1.72 -14.00
C ARG A 187 19.70 3.22 -13.99
N PRO A 188 19.62 3.98 -15.10
CA PRO A 188 19.24 5.40 -15.03
C PRO A 188 17.81 5.64 -14.51
N TRP A 189 16.91 4.68 -14.68
CA TRP A 189 15.50 4.83 -14.30
C TRP A 189 15.23 4.56 -12.82
N PHE A 190 16.19 3.99 -12.10
CA PHE A 190 16.09 3.73 -10.67
C PHE A 190 15.86 5.01 -9.85
N PHE A 191 16.42 6.14 -10.30
CA PHE A 191 16.19 7.44 -9.67
C PHE A 191 14.72 7.86 -9.69
N LEU A 192 13.95 7.48 -10.72
CA LEU A 192 12.50 7.73 -10.75
C LEU A 192 11.76 7.00 -9.62
N SER A 193 12.18 5.78 -9.28
CA SER A 193 11.60 5.03 -8.16
C SER A 193 11.85 5.75 -6.84
N LEU A 194 13.04 6.30 -6.62
CA LEU A 194 13.36 7.07 -5.42
C LEU A 194 12.56 8.38 -5.35
N LEU A 195 12.46 9.11 -6.46
CA LEU A 195 11.64 10.31 -6.53
C LEU A 195 10.17 10.00 -6.26
N ALA A 196 9.62 8.95 -6.86
CA ALA A 196 8.23 8.55 -6.66
C ALA A 196 7.94 8.25 -5.19
N VAL A 197 8.84 7.53 -4.51
CA VAL A 197 8.74 7.25 -3.07
C VAL A 197 8.79 8.53 -2.24
N ALA A 198 9.74 9.42 -2.53
CA ALA A 198 9.89 10.68 -1.79
C ALA A 198 8.66 11.59 -1.92
N PHE A 199 8.16 11.79 -3.15
CA PHE A 199 6.96 12.57 -3.40
C PHE A 199 5.70 11.93 -2.80
N ALA A 200 5.55 10.61 -2.94
CA ALA A 200 4.43 9.88 -2.34
C ALA A 200 4.46 10.01 -0.81
N GLY A 201 5.62 9.85 -0.18
CA GLY A 201 5.80 10.00 1.27
C GLY A 201 5.48 11.42 1.75
N ALA A 202 5.99 12.44 1.07
CA ALA A 202 5.72 13.85 1.41
C ALA A 202 4.23 14.18 1.28
N TRP A 203 3.57 13.75 0.20
CA TRP A 203 2.14 13.99 0.01
C TRP A 203 1.29 13.18 1.01
N ALA A 204 1.69 11.96 1.33
CA ALA A 204 1.04 11.15 2.36
C ALA A 204 1.12 11.81 3.74
N ALA A 205 2.29 12.34 4.12
CA ALA A 205 2.46 13.09 5.35
C ALA A 205 1.55 14.34 5.38
N PHE A 206 1.48 15.09 4.29
CA PHE A 206 0.58 16.24 4.15
C PHE A 206 -0.91 15.85 4.29
N LEU A 207 -1.34 14.78 3.61
CA LEU A 207 -2.71 14.29 3.70
C LEU A 207 -3.03 13.79 5.11
N TRP A 208 -2.10 13.09 5.74
CA TRP A 208 -2.23 12.70 7.14
C TRP A 208 -2.47 13.93 8.00
N GLN A 209 -1.71 15.01 7.86
CA GLN A 209 -1.89 16.22 8.68
C GLN A 209 -3.21 16.95 8.41
N THR A 210 -3.68 17.02 7.16
CA THR A 210 -4.79 17.89 6.75
C THR A 210 -6.15 17.19 6.64
N SER A 211 -6.17 15.86 6.52
CA SER A 211 -7.39 15.07 6.27
C SER A 211 -7.90 14.31 7.50
N GLY A 212 -7.12 14.29 8.57
CA GLY A 212 -7.55 13.75 9.85
C GLY A 212 -8.39 14.76 10.61
N GLU A 213 -9.60 14.39 11.03
CA GLU A 213 -10.29 15.16 12.05
C GLU A 213 -9.37 15.27 13.27
N SER A 214 -9.15 16.49 13.77
CA SER A 214 -8.48 16.68 15.05
C SER A 214 -9.37 16.03 16.09
N TYR A 215 -8.97 14.86 16.59
CA TYR A 215 -9.46 14.38 17.87
C TYR A 215 -9.12 15.47 18.89
N ARG A 216 -10.10 16.32 19.20
CA ARG A 216 -10.10 17.05 20.46
C ARG A 216 -10.46 15.98 21.49
N ASP A 217 -9.42 15.43 22.10
CA ASP A 217 -9.55 14.67 23.35
C ASP A 217 -10.18 15.57 24.43
#